data_AF-A0AA40FH23-F1
#
_entry.id   AF-A0AA40FH23-F1
#
_cell.length_a   1.000
_cell.length_b   1.000
_cell.length_c   1.000
_cell.angle_alpha   90.00
_cell.angle_beta   90.00
_cell.angle_gamma   90.00
#
_symmetry.space_group_name_H-M   'P 1'
#
loop_
_entity.id
_entity.type
_entity.pdbx_description
1 polymer ?
#
loop_
_entity_poly.entity_id
_entity_poly.type
_entity_poly.pdbx_seq_one_letter_code
_entity_poly.pdbx_strand_id
1 'polypeptide(L)'
;MKKHIKSTSNKKQSENVNNEKKPFNKKKYRLQKYSNKYKIDQWEDRRKKAVLRGFYKEINKDQLQNLEKSTFKIDEHKKQEKKVSAFQKAKQEFLRKKDEKRIQKEEALRVKTEKEEALQKYKEKRMQTYKKLSKKTKKGQPVMKDRLEMLLEKIQQQVSQ
;
A
#
# COMPACT_ATOMS: atom_id res chain seq x y z
N MET A 1 -32.33 -39.23 25.52
CA MET A 1 -32.44 -38.47 24.24
C MET A 1 -31.04 -38.22 23.68
N LYS A 2 -30.57 -39.07 22.76
CA LYS A 2 -29.22 -38.95 22.16
C LYS A 2 -29.28 -38.02 20.96
N LYS A 3 -28.60 -36.86 21.02
CA LYS A 3 -28.49 -35.91 19.91
C LYS A 3 -27.44 -36.43 18.93
N HIS A 4 -27.87 -36.84 17.73
CA HIS A 4 -26.96 -37.17 16.63
C HIS A 4 -26.30 -35.89 16.11
N ILE A 5 -24.99 -35.81 16.25
CA ILE A 5 -24.14 -34.81 15.61
C ILE A 5 -24.00 -35.22 14.14
N LYS A 6 -24.56 -34.43 13.21
CA LYS A 6 -24.34 -34.62 11.77
C LYS A 6 -22.88 -34.26 11.46
N SER A 7 -22.07 -35.27 11.16
CA SER A 7 -20.72 -35.12 10.66
C SER A 7 -20.72 -34.46 9.28
N THR A 8 -20.17 -33.26 9.18
CA THR A 8 -19.81 -32.64 7.90
C THR A 8 -18.54 -33.30 7.37
N SER A 9 -18.67 -34.49 6.82
CA SER A 9 -17.61 -35.16 6.07
C SER A 9 -18.19 -35.66 4.76
N ASN A 10 -18.20 -34.80 3.74
CA ASN A 10 -18.16 -35.18 2.33
C ASN A 10 -18.12 -33.94 1.44
N LYS A 11 -16.90 -33.43 1.23
CA LYS A 11 -16.59 -32.57 0.09
C LYS A 11 -15.23 -32.97 -0.50
N LYS A 12 -15.04 -34.27 -0.69
CA LYS A 12 -13.90 -34.88 -1.40
C LYS A 12 -14.35 -35.96 -2.40
N GLN A 13 -15.61 -35.93 -2.81
CA GLN A 13 -16.15 -36.82 -3.84
C GLN A 13 -16.97 -36.00 -4.83
N SER A 14 -16.28 -35.18 -5.64
CA SER A 14 -16.80 -34.66 -6.91
C SER A 14 -15.67 -34.12 -7.78
N GLU A 15 -14.56 -34.85 -7.87
CA GLU A 15 -13.51 -34.60 -8.87
C GLU A 15 -13.43 -35.82 -9.79
N ASN A 16 -14.53 -36.07 -10.49
CA ASN A 16 -14.52 -36.92 -11.67
C ASN A 16 -15.49 -36.30 -12.69
N VAL A 17 -15.16 -35.08 -13.11
CA VAL A 17 -15.89 -34.36 -14.16
C VAL A 17 -14.89 -34.08 -15.27
N ASN A 18 -14.94 -34.92 -16.30
CA ASN A 18 -14.47 -34.74 -17.67
C ASN A 18 -13.13 -34.01 -17.84
N ASN A 19 -12.11 -34.78 -18.25
CA ASN A 19 -10.84 -34.29 -18.79
C ASN A 19 -10.99 -33.61 -20.17
N GLU A 20 -12.07 -32.85 -20.38
CA GLU A 20 -12.21 -31.98 -21.53
C GLU A 20 -11.47 -30.68 -21.23
N LYS A 21 -10.48 -30.36 -22.09
CA LYS A 21 -9.74 -29.10 -21.99
C LYS A 21 -10.74 -27.95 -22.11
N LYS A 22 -10.94 -27.21 -21.02
CA LYS A 22 -11.82 -26.04 -21.00
C LYS A 22 -11.42 -25.10 -22.16
N PRO A 23 -12.38 -24.65 -22.98
CA PRO A 23 -12.08 -23.81 -24.12
C PRO A 23 -11.36 -22.52 -23.68
N PHE A 24 -10.28 -22.18 -24.39
CA PHE A 24 -9.43 -21.05 -24.04
C PHE A 24 -10.19 -19.73 -24.17
N ASN A 25 -10.42 -19.05 -23.05
CA ASN A 25 -11.07 -17.76 -23.05
C ASN A 25 -10.10 -16.65 -23.48
N LYS A 26 -10.06 -16.39 -24.79
CA LYS A 26 -9.23 -15.33 -25.42
C LYS A 26 -9.49 -13.94 -24.81
N LYS A 27 -10.72 -13.64 -24.40
CA LYS A 27 -11.08 -12.34 -23.80
C LYS A 27 -10.44 -12.18 -22.42
N LYS A 28 -10.53 -13.21 -21.57
CA LYS A 28 -9.85 -13.24 -20.26
C LYS A 28 -8.34 -13.13 -20.43
N TYR A 29 -7.75 -13.87 -21.37
CA TYR A 29 -6.32 -13.80 -21.64
C TYR A 29 -5.86 -12.39 -22.04
N ARG A 30 -6.57 -11.73 -22.97
CA ARG A 30 -6.23 -10.36 -23.38
C ARG A 30 -6.30 -9.38 -22.22
N LEU A 31 -7.32 -9.48 -21.37
CA LEU A 31 -7.42 -8.67 -20.16
C LEU A 31 -6.25 -8.94 -19.21
N GLN A 32 -5.88 -10.20 -19.00
CA GLN A 32 -4.75 -10.55 -18.14
C GLN A 32 -3.38 -10.11 -18.70
N LYS A 33 -3.20 -10.11 -20.02
CA LYS A 33 -1.93 -9.75 -20.65
C LYS A 33 -1.73 -8.24 -20.79
N TYR A 34 -2.77 -7.51 -21.21
CA TYR A 34 -2.64 -6.11 -21.61
C TYR A 34 -3.27 -5.12 -20.62
N SER A 35 -4.12 -5.55 -19.69
CA SER A 35 -4.66 -4.63 -18.70
C SER A 35 -3.58 -4.23 -17.69
N ASN A 36 -3.30 -2.93 -17.60
CA ASN A 36 -2.40 -2.39 -16.59
C ASN A 36 -2.91 -2.68 -15.17
N LYS A 37 -4.21 -2.56 -14.95
CA LYS A 37 -4.86 -2.88 -13.67
C LYS A 37 -4.56 -4.32 -13.24
N TYR A 38 -4.68 -5.28 -14.15
CA TYR A 38 -4.39 -6.68 -13.84
C TYR A 38 -2.92 -6.90 -13.46
N LYS A 39 -1.98 -6.21 -14.13
CA LYS A 39 -0.55 -6.30 -13.79
C LYS A 39 -0.26 -5.73 -12.40
N ILE A 40 -0.89 -4.61 -12.05
CA ILE A 40 -0.79 -4.00 -10.71
C ILE A 40 -1.36 -4.95 -9.65
N ASP A 41 -2.56 -5.48 -9.86
CA ASP A 41 -3.19 -6.42 -8.93
C ASP A 41 -2.32 -7.68 -8.71
N GLN A 42 -1.73 -8.24 -9.79
CA GLN A 42 -0.80 -9.37 -9.68
C GLN A 42 0.46 -9.03 -8.87
N TRP A 43 0.99 -7.82 -9.03
CA TRP A 43 2.16 -7.37 -8.27
C TRP A 43 1.82 -7.20 -6.79
N GLU A 44 0.67 -6.59 -6.47
CA GLU A 44 0.18 -6.48 -5.10
C GLU A 44 -0.04 -7.84 -4.45
N ASP A 45 -0.63 -8.79 -5.17
CA ASP A 45 -0.87 -10.15 -4.68
C ASP A 45 0.45 -10.87 -4.37
N ARG A 46 1.47 -10.71 -5.22
CA ARG A 46 2.81 -11.24 -4.95
C ARG A 46 3.42 -10.63 -3.70
N ARG A 47 3.30 -9.31 -3.53
CA ARG A 47 3.79 -8.60 -2.35
C ARG A 47 3.07 -9.06 -1.07
N LYS A 48 1.74 -9.16 -1.08
CA LYS A 48 0.93 -9.67 0.03
C LYS A 48 1.33 -11.10 0.40
N LYS A 49 1.50 -11.98 -0.59
CA LYS A 49 1.99 -13.35 -0.36
C LYS A 49 3.40 -13.39 0.21
N ALA A 50 4.30 -12.52 -0.23
CA ALA A 50 5.67 -12.46 0.30
C ALA A 50 5.68 -12.03 1.78
N VAL A 51 4.91 -11.00 2.15
CA VAL A 51 4.75 -10.57 3.55
C VAL A 51 4.18 -11.70 4.40
N LEU A 52 3.12 -12.37 3.92
CA LEU A 52 2.50 -13.48 4.61
C LEU A 52 3.48 -14.66 4.81
N ARG A 53 4.29 -14.98 3.79
CA ARG A 53 5.35 -16.00 3.88
C ARG A 53 6.43 -15.61 4.90
N GLY A 54 6.82 -14.33 4.93
CA GLY A 54 7.76 -13.80 5.93
C GLY A 54 7.25 -14.02 7.35
N PHE A 55 5.99 -13.64 7.61
CA PHE A 55 5.34 -13.83 8.90
C PHE A 55 5.30 -15.30 9.36
N TYR A 56 4.88 -16.22 8.48
CA TYR A 56 4.88 -17.65 8.84
C TYR A 56 6.29 -18.22 9.03
N LYS A 57 7.28 -17.71 8.28
CA LYS A 57 8.68 -18.11 8.44
C LYS A 57 9.25 -17.66 9.79
N GLU A 58 8.90 -16.45 10.24
CA GLU A 58 9.26 -15.94 11.57
C GLU A 58 8.64 -16.79 12.68
N ILE A 59 7.34 -17.09 12.60
CA ILE A 59 6.66 -17.98 13.57
C ILE A 59 7.35 -19.35 13.66
N ASN A 60 7.64 -19.97 12.51
CA ASN A 60 8.30 -21.29 12.50
C ASN A 60 9.73 -21.22 13.03
N LYS A 61 10.46 -20.13 12.74
CA LYS A 61 11.82 -19.92 13.25
C LYS A 61 11.83 -19.71 14.76
N ASP A 62 10.85 -18.97 15.30
CA ASP A 62 10.70 -18.77 16.74
C ASP A 62 10.34 -20.09 17.46
N GLN A 63 9.51 -20.93 16.85
CA GLN A 63 9.22 -22.28 17.35
C GLN A 63 10.48 -23.16 17.42
N LEU A 64 11.29 -23.17 16.35
CA LEU A 64 12.54 -23.94 16.31
C LEU A 64 13.59 -23.40 17.29
N GLN A 65 13.74 -22.09 17.40
CA GLN A 65 14.66 -21.48 18.38
C GLN A 65 14.22 -21.72 19.82
N ASN A 66 12.92 -21.81 20.10
CA ASN A 66 12.43 -22.17 21.43
C ASN A 66 12.69 -23.64 21.75
N LEU A 67 12.64 -24.53 20.75
CA LEU A 67 12.98 -25.95 20.89
C LEU A 67 14.48 -26.13 21.16
N GLU A 68 15.34 -25.45 20.40
CA GLU A 68 16.81 -25.48 20.61
C GLU A 68 17.22 -24.83 21.95
N LYS A 69 16.55 -23.75 22.38
CA LYS A 69 16.82 -23.14 23.70
C LYS A 69 16.41 -24.04 24.87
N SER A 70 15.47 -24.99 24.66
CA SER A 70 15.05 -25.95 25.68
C SER A 70 16.04 -27.11 25.88
N THR A 71 16.91 -27.38 24.89
CA THR A 71 17.90 -28.47 24.95
C THR A 71 19.28 -28.04 25.47
N PHE A 72 19.57 -26.73 25.58
CA PHE A 72 20.90 -26.20 25.95
C PHE A 72 20.91 -25.29 27.20
N LYS A 73 20.00 -25.52 28.17
CA LYS A 73 19.98 -24.76 29.43
C LYS A 73 20.10 -25.69 30.64
N ILE A 74 21.26 -26.31 30.77
CA ILE A 74 21.83 -26.72 32.06
C ILE A 74 23.07 -25.84 32.25
N ASP A 75 23.12 -25.18 33.40
CA ASP A 75 24.19 -24.34 33.96
C ASP A 75 24.51 -22.97 33.31
N GLU A 76 24.15 -21.90 34.03
CA GLU A 76 25.12 -21.02 34.70
C GLU A 76 24.42 -19.80 35.33
N HIS A 77 24.73 -19.58 36.61
CA HIS A 77 24.25 -18.48 37.43
C HIS A 77 24.78 -17.12 36.95
N LYS A 78 23.88 -16.23 36.51
CA LYS A 78 24.17 -14.79 36.35
C LYS A 78 23.15 -13.95 37.11
N LYS A 79 23.69 -12.99 37.88
CA LYS A 79 23.02 -11.95 38.68
C LYS A 79 21.62 -11.60 38.16
N GLN A 80 20.62 -11.82 39.01
CA GLN A 80 19.22 -11.54 38.71
C GLN A 80 18.95 -10.04 38.82
N GLU A 81 19.12 -9.30 37.73
CA GLU A 81 18.34 -8.09 37.53
C GLU A 81 16.85 -8.48 37.50
N LYS A 82 15.99 -7.71 38.18
CA LYS A 82 14.55 -7.98 38.26
C LYS A 82 13.96 -7.96 36.85
N LYS A 83 13.80 -9.16 36.26
CA LYS A 83 13.24 -9.32 34.91
C LYS A 83 11.81 -8.79 34.91
N VAL A 84 11.56 -7.79 34.08
CA VAL A 84 10.20 -7.29 33.81
C VAL A 84 9.32 -8.47 33.38
N SER A 85 8.13 -8.58 33.98
CA SER A 85 7.18 -9.66 33.65
C SER A 85 6.90 -9.66 32.15
N ALA A 86 6.80 -10.84 31.55
CA ALA A 86 6.47 -11.00 30.12
C ALA A 86 5.19 -10.23 29.74
N PHE A 87 4.23 -10.19 30.66
CA PHE A 87 3.00 -9.41 30.52
C PHE A 87 3.26 -7.89 30.46
N GLN A 88 4.16 -7.38 31.29
CA GLN A 88 4.53 -5.96 31.31
C GLN A 88 5.24 -5.57 30.01
N LYS A 89 6.11 -6.44 29.49
CA LYS A 89 6.76 -6.24 28.18
C LYS A 89 5.73 -6.24 27.04
N ALA A 90 4.80 -7.20 27.03
CA ALA A 90 3.73 -7.25 26.03
C ALA A 90 2.83 -6.00 26.06
N LYS A 91 2.51 -5.48 27.25
CA LYS A 91 1.74 -4.24 27.42
C LYS A 91 2.48 -3.02 26.86
N GLN A 92 3.78 -2.90 27.11
CA GLN A 92 4.59 -1.80 26.58
C GLN A 92 4.69 -1.85 25.05
N GLU A 93 4.94 -3.03 24.48
CA GLU A 93 4.97 -3.22 23.02
C GLU A 93 3.63 -2.89 22.36
N PHE A 94 2.52 -3.26 22.98
CA PHE A 94 1.19 -2.91 22.49
C PHE A 94 0.96 -1.40 22.45
N LEU A 95 1.34 -0.69 23.51
CA LEU A 95 1.22 0.77 23.58
C LEU A 95 2.10 1.45 22.52
N ARG A 96 3.36 1.02 22.39
CA ARG A 96 4.27 1.52 21.33
C ARG A 96 3.67 1.36 19.94
N LYS A 97 3.19 0.16 19.61
CA LYS A 97 2.57 -0.11 18.31
C LYS A 97 1.28 0.68 18.07
N LYS A 98 0.54 1.00 19.14
CA LYS A 98 -0.65 1.86 19.06
C LYS A 98 -0.26 3.31 18.75
N ASP A 99 0.78 3.82 19.39
CA ASP A 99 1.28 5.18 19.18
C ASP A 99 1.91 5.34 17.80
N GLU A 100 2.73 4.39 17.36
CA GLU A 100 3.31 4.37 16.00
C GLU A 100 2.21 4.41 14.94
N LYS A 101 1.14 3.62 15.09
CA LYS A 101 -0.01 3.65 14.17
C LYS A 101 -0.72 5.00 14.19
N ARG A 102 -0.76 5.70 15.32
CA ARG A 102 -1.38 7.02 15.42
C ARG A 102 -0.52 8.05 14.68
N ILE A 103 0.79 8.03 14.89
CA ILE A 103 1.76 8.92 14.21
C ILE A 103 1.72 8.69 12.70
N GLN A 104 1.78 7.44 12.24
CA GLN A 104 1.70 7.10 10.81
C GLN A 104 0.41 7.59 10.15
N LYS A 105 -0.72 7.51 10.86
CA LYS A 105 -2.00 8.03 10.34
C LYS A 105 -2.00 9.55 10.24
N GLU A 106 -1.45 10.23 11.24
CA GLU A 106 -1.36 11.70 11.24
C GLU A 106 -0.43 12.19 10.13
N GLU A 107 0.75 11.60 9.99
CA GLU A 107 1.70 11.92 8.91
C GLU A 107 1.09 11.65 7.53
N ALA A 108 0.44 10.49 7.36
CA ALA A 108 -0.24 10.17 6.10
C ALA A 108 -1.37 11.15 5.78
N LEU A 109 -2.06 11.69 6.78
CA LEU A 109 -3.08 12.72 6.58
C LEU A 109 -2.45 14.04 6.16
N ARG A 110 -1.38 14.49 6.85
CA ARG A 110 -0.64 15.72 6.51
C ARG A 110 -0.09 15.68 5.08
N VAL A 111 0.56 14.58 4.71
CA VAL A 111 1.10 14.41 3.34
C VAL A 111 -0.02 14.41 2.29
N LYS A 112 -1.21 13.90 2.61
CA LYS A 112 -2.36 13.97 1.70
C LYS A 112 -2.87 15.40 1.54
N THR A 113 -3.06 16.13 2.64
CA THR A 113 -3.55 17.51 2.60
C THR A 113 -2.57 18.41 1.85
N GLU A 114 -1.27 18.30 2.10
CA GLU A 114 -0.23 19.05 1.39
C GLU A 114 -0.26 18.79 -0.13
N LYS A 115 -0.43 17.52 -0.54
CA LYS A 115 -0.55 17.14 -1.95
C LYS A 115 -1.81 17.70 -2.59
N GLU A 116 -2.94 17.63 -1.89
CA GLU A 116 -4.22 18.16 -2.36
C GLU A 116 -4.15 19.69 -2.51
N GLU A 117 -3.59 20.39 -1.54
CA GLU A 117 -3.36 21.84 -1.59
C GLU A 117 -2.43 22.23 -2.74
N ALA A 118 -1.31 21.52 -2.91
CA ALA A 118 -0.39 21.77 -4.03
C ALA A 118 -1.08 21.57 -5.39
N LEU A 119 -1.93 20.55 -5.50
CA LEU A 119 -2.69 20.28 -6.72
C LEU A 119 -3.77 21.34 -6.97
N GLN A 120 -4.44 21.81 -5.92
CA GLN A 120 -5.42 22.90 -6.02
C GLN A 120 -4.73 24.20 -6.49
N LYS A 121 -3.63 24.60 -5.85
CA LYS A 121 -2.81 25.76 -6.25
C LYS A 121 -2.36 25.65 -7.70
N TYR A 122 -1.91 24.47 -8.14
CA TYR A 122 -1.54 24.25 -9.55
C TYR A 122 -2.72 24.43 -10.50
N LYS A 123 -3.89 23.85 -10.17
CA LYS A 123 -5.11 23.96 -10.98
C LYS A 123 -5.59 25.41 -11.08
N GLU A 124 -5.56 26.15 -9.96
CA GLU A 124 -5.90 27.57 -9.92
C GLU A 124 -4.98 28.40 -10.80
N LYS A 125 -3.65 28.25 -10.65
CA LYS A 125 -2.66 28.94 -11.51
C LYS A 125 -2.86 28.61 -12.98
N ARG A 126 -3.13 27.33 -13.31
CA ARG A 126 -3.41 26.90 -14.67
C ARG A 126 -4.69 27.53 -15.22
N MET A 127 -5.75 27.61 -14.42
CA MET A 127 -7.01 28.24 -14.83
C MET A 127 -6.84 29.75 -15.05
N GLN A 128 -6.14 30.44 -14.15
CA GLN A 128 -5.87 31.86 -14.26
C GLN A 128 -5.04 32.18 -15.51
N THR A 129 -3.97 31.44 -15.76
CA THR A 129 -3.14 31.59 -16.95
C THR A 129 -3.92 31.30 -18.23
N TYR A 130 -4.72 30.22 -18.26
CA TYR A 130 -5.61 29.93 -19.38
C TYR A 130 -6.61 31.06 -19.64
N LYS A 131 -7.26 31.58 -18.59
CA LYS A 131 -8.23 32.68 -18.71
C LYS A 131 -7.59 33.96 -19.26
N LYS A 132 -6.33 34.26 -18.92
CA LYS A 132 -5.58 35.38 -19.51
C LYS A 132 -5.25 35.13 -20.99
N LEU A 133 -4.65 33.98 -21.31
CA LEU A 133 -4.12 33.66 -22.65
C LEU A 133 -5.19 33.33 -23.70
N SER A 134 -6.38 32.89 -23.26
CA SER A 134 -7.51 32.55 -24.13
C SER A 134 -8.34 33.75 -24.58
N LYS A 135 -8.10 34.95 -24.02
CA LYS A 135 -8.80 36.17 -24.43
C LYS A 135 -8.54 36.47 -25.90
N LYS A 136 -9.61 36.85 -26.60
CA LYS A 136 -9.60 37.24 -28.01
C LYS A 136 -10.24 38.61 -28.18
N THR A 137 -9.82 39.34 -29.21
CA THR A 137 -10.45 40.58 -29.65
C THR A 137 -11.76 40.28 -30.36
N LYS A 138 -12.56 41.33 -30.65
CA LYS A 138 -13.82 41.20 -31.42
C LYS A 138 -13.62 40.50 -32.78
N LYS A 139 -12.42 40.62 -33.37
CA LYS A 139 -12.04 39.97 -34.64
C LYS A 139 -11.46 38.55 -34.45
N GLY A 140 -11.52 37.99 -33.24
CA GLY A 140 -11.07 36.63 -32.94
C GLY A 140 -9.55 36.47 -32.76
N GLN A 141 -8.76 37.53 -32.94
CA GLN A 141 -7.32 37.49 -32.74
C GLN A 141 -6.99 37.42 -31.24
N PRO A 142 -5.91 36.74 -30.83
CA PRO A 142 -5.50 36.74 -29.43
C PRO A 142 -5.14 38.13 -28.92
N VAL A 143 -5.47 38.43 -27.66
CA VAL A 143 -5.03 39.67 -27.01
C VAL A 143 -3.53 39.59 -26.72
N MET A 144 -2.74 40.45 -27.37
CA MET A 144 -1.27 40.41 -27.29
C MET A 144 -0.71 40.93 -25.96
N LYS A 145 -1.38 41.87 -25.31
CA LYS A 145 -0.94 42.47 -24.03
C LYS A 145 -0.58 41.40 -22.98
N ASP A 146 -1.53 40.53 -22.64
CA ASP A 146 -1.35 39.48 -21.62
C ASP A 146 -0.26 38.46 -22.01
N ARG A 147 -0.03 38.25 -23.32
CA ARG A 147 1.01 37.33 -23.83
C ARG A 147 2.41 37.95 -23.74
N LEU A 148 2.52 39.23 -24.05
CA LEU A 148 3.78 39.98 -23.96
C LEU A 148 4.22 40.13 -22.51
N GLU A 149 3.29 40.38 -21.58
CA GLU A 149 3.59 40.43 -20.14
C GLU A 149 4.16 39.10 -19.63
N MET A 150 3.55 37.97 -20.01
CA MET A 150 4.07 36.64 -19.66
C MET A 150 5.45 36.37 -20.29
N LEU A 151 5.70 36.84 -21.52
CA LEU A 151 7.00 36.69 -22.17
C LEU A 151 8.07 37.52 -21.46
N LEU A 152 7.75 38.77 -21.10
CA LEU A 152 8.64 39.65 -20.35
C LEU A 152 9.01 39.04 -19.00
N GLU A 153 8.03 38.52 -18.26
CA GLU A 153 8.25 37.84 -16.98
C GLU A 153 9.23 36.66 -17.13
N LYS A 154 9.08 35.85 -18.19
CA LYS A 154 10.01 34.73 -18.47
C LYS A 154 11.42 35.21 -18.77
N ILE A 155 11.57 36.26 -19.56
CA ILE A 155 12.89 36.83 -19.88
C ILE A 155 13.55 37.36 -18.60
N GLN A 156 12.80 38.09 -17.76
CA GLN A 156 13.32 38.58 -16.48
C GLN A 156 13.72 37.46 -15.53
N GLN A 157 12.93 36.38 -15.46
CA GLN A 157 13.28 35.19 -14.66
C GLN A 157 14.56 34.51 -15.16
N GLN A 158 14.76 34.45 -16.48
CA GLN A 158 15.98 33.88 -17.07
C GLN A 158 17.21 34.77 -16.87
N VAL A 159 17.05 36.09 -16.87
CA VAL A 159 18.15 37.05 -16.69
C VAL A 159 18.51 37.22 -15.21
N SER A 160 17.56 37.02 -14.29
CA SER A 160 17.78 37.08 -12.84
C SER A 160 18.30 35.77 -12.24
N GLN A 161 18.33 34.67 -13.01
CA GLN A 161 18.92 33.38 -12.64
C GLN A 161 20.38 33.32 -13.05
#